data_AF-A0A285FC77-F1
#
_entry.id   AF-A0A285FC77-F1
#
_cell.length_a   1.000
_cell.length_b   1.000
_cell.length_c   1.000
_cell.angle_alpha   90.00
_cell.angle_beta   90.00
_cell.angle_gamma   90.00
#
_symmetry.space_group_name_H-M   'P 1'
#
loop_
_entity.id
_entity.type
_entity.pdbx_description
1 polymer ?
#
loop_
_entity_poly.entity_id
_entity_poly.type
_entity_poly.pdbx_seq_one_letter_code
_entity_poly.pdbx_strand_id
1 'polypeptide(L)'
;MKKRDSLLIACIAMVLCLCLIPSTVASTDEQNSTPVKDPAQLKMEALEAELGEKGMKEVDDYLALQNSLPDVVKNMPFRGLAFAATNPESQTIKMKYINNFDVSDKEKEEYKVGLQDIWNRYPDKITKDDYGFMAELGPMIEKEAFSDYQDIGTKWTATPHKDFAEYACDGSSYASYARNKADDPDESGYELPGYRYYNHYEDAETGIGGAAGRCDAFAGTAKVYADNANYVAAHQDFGIASHYISDAGIPFHSAGALDQSLNFVENLFNSNAHDAYESYVYAQWNSGYDFGDYVSGNNQSITVTNPDEATESNADFSAQYFDYIWDEVTNDPQNFDSDLYVGYYTAQCVRETAKYNHGLYDYVM
;
A
#
# COMPACT_ATOMS: atom_id res chain seq x y z
N MET A 1 3.89 75.53 -50.64
CA MET A 1 5.19 75.10 -50.08
C MET A 1 5.29 75.57 -48.64
N LYS A 2 4.68 74.81 -47.73
CA LYS A 2 4.42 75.17 -46.33
C LYS A 2 3.83 73.94 -45.62
N LYS A 3 4.38 73.57 -44.46
CA LYS A 3 3.74 72.86 -43.34
C LYS A 3 3.17 71.42 -43.52
N ARG A 4 3.68 70.55 -44.41
CA ARG A 4 3.31 69.11 -44.39
C ARG A 4 4.45 68.09 -44.29
N ASP A 5 5.70 68.50 -44.40
CA ASP A 5 6.83 67.54 -44.40
C ASP A 5 7.58 67.43 -43.06
N SER A 6 7.30 68.32 -42.10
CA SER A 6 7.89 68.25 -40.75
C SER A 6 7.10 67.41 -39.74
N LEU A 7 5.87 67.00 -40.08
CA LEU A 7 5.05 66.13 -39.21
C LEU A 7 5.29 64.64 -39.53
N LEU A 8 5.70 64.29 -40.75
CA LEU A 8 5.95 62.91 -41.16
C LEU A 8 7.26 62.37 -40.57
N ILE A 9 8.27 63.23 -40.39
CA ILE A 9 9.57 62.86 -39.79
C ILE A 9 9.44 62.66 -38.27
N ALA A 10 8.53 63.39 -37.60
CA ALA A 10 8.28 63.23 -36.17
C ALA A 10 7.49 61.94 -35.83
N CYS A 11 6.60 61.47 -36.71
CA CYS A 11 5.88 60.21 -36.50
C CYS A 11 6.74 58.96 -36.74
N ILE A 12 7.75 59.01 -37.62
CA ILE A 12 8.66 57.88 -37.85
C ILE A 12 9.68 57.74 -36.69
N ALA A 13 10.09 58.85 -36.06
CA ALA A 13 11.00 58.83 -34.91
C ALA A 13 10.34 58.31 -33.61
N MET A 14 9.02 58.44 -33.45
CA MET A 14 8.30 57.88 -32.28
C MET A 14 7.95 56.40 -32.41
N VAL A 15 7.91 55.85 -33.64
CA VAL A 15 7.70 54.40 -33.86
C VAL A 15 9.02 53.62 -33.78
N LEU A 16 10.17 54.27 -34.01
CA LEU A 16 11.49 53.64 -33.86
C LEU A 16 12.08 53.66 -32.43
N CYS A 17 11.51 54.45 -31.51
CA CYS A 17 11.88 54.42 -30.09
C CYS A 17 11.07 53.43 -29.23
N LEU A 18 10.12 52.69 -29.83
CA LEU A 18 9.36 51.62 -29.15
C LEU A 18 9.81 50.20 -29.53
N CYS A 19 10.88 50.05 -30.32
CA CYS A 19 11.37 48.74 -30.80
C CYS A 19 12.84 48.44 -30.47
N LEU A 20 13.39 49.04 -29.41
CA LEU A 20 14.73 48.72 -28.90
C LEU A 20 14.72 48.57 -27.38
N ILE A 21 13.92 47.63 -26.89
CA ILE A 21 14.30 46.92 -25.67
C ILE A 21 15.33 45.89 -26.14
N PRO A 22 16.53 45.80 -25.54
CA PRO A 22 17.37 44.65 -25.78
C PRO A 22 16.53 43.43 -25.43
N SER A 23 16.19 42.62 -26.43
CA SER A 23 15.91 41.23 -26.19
C SER A 23 17.22 40.65 -25.67
N THR A 24 17.48 40.85 -24.37
CA THR A 24 18.02 39.77 -23.57
C THR A 24 17.18 38.60 -23.98
N VAL A 25 17.79 37.72 -24.78
CA VAL A 25 17.47 36.31 -24.71
C VAL A 25 17.64 36.05 -23.21
N ALA A 26 16.54 36.17 -22.47
CA ALA A 26 16.38 35.35 -21.30
C ALA A 26 16.61 33.97 -21.91
N SER A 27 17.80 33.44 -21.64
CA SER A 27 17.96 32.01 -21.64
C SER A 27 16.67 31.53 -20.99
N THR A 28 15.79 30.91 -21.76
CA THR A 28 15.02 29.83 -21.19
C THR A 28 16.08 28.81 -20.85
N ASP A 29 16.78 29.08 -19.73
CA ASP A 29 16.99 28.07 -18.76
C ASP A 29 15.56 27.59 -18.54
N GLU A 30 15.15 26.58 -19.33
CA GLU A 30 14.47 25.47 -18.72
C GLU A 30 15.30 25.23 -17.47
N GLN A 31 14.84 25.85 -16.38
CA GLN A 31 15.18 25.38 -15.07
C GLN A 31 14.67 23.95 -15.18
N ASN A 32 15.60 23.08 -15.53
CA ASN A 32 15.47 21.65 -15.48
C ASN A 32 15.43 21.42 -13.96
N SER A 33 14.31 21.83 -13.35
CA SER A 33 13.94 21.49 -12.01
C SER A 33 13.50 20.04 -12.13
N THR A 34 14.46 19.18 -12.43
CA THR A 34 14.36 17.80 -12.01
C THR A 34 14.02 17.92 -10.52
N PRO A 35 12.83 17.46 -10.11
CA PRO A 35 12.46 17.48 -8.69
C PRO A 35 13.64 16.91 -7.91
N VAL A 36 14.06 17.59 -6.85
CA VAL A 36 15.09 17.05 -5.98
C VAL A 36 14.51 15.76 -5.41
N LYS A 37 15.00 14.61 -5.87
CA LYS A 37 14.57 13.29 -5.41
C LYS A 37 14.97 13.17 -3.95
N ASP A 38 14.03 12.79 -3.11
CA ASP A 38 14.33 12.46 -1.73
C ASP A 38 15.08 11.12 -1.63
N PRO A 39 15.74 10.83 -0.51
CA PRO A 39 16.42 9.56 -0.29
C PRO A 39 15.56 8.32 -0.56
N ALA A 40 14.27 8.35 -0.19
CA ALA A 40 13.35 7.24 -0.41
C ALA A 40 13.13 6.97 -1.92
N GLN A 41 12.95 8.00 -2.75
CA GLN A 41 12.84 7.87 -4.21
C GLN A 41 14.14 7.32 -4.82
N LEU A 42 15.30 7.78 -4.35
CA LEU A 42 16.59 7.26 -4.83
C LEU A 42 16.78 5.78 -4.47
N LYS A 43 16.29 5.36 -3.30
CA LYS A 43 16.31 3.96 -2.86
C LYS A 43 15.40 3.09 -3.71
N MET A 44 14.19 3.57 -4.04
CA MET A 44 13.29 2.89 -4.99
C MET A 44 13.96 2.71 -6.36
N GLU A 45 14.59 3.75 -6.90
CA GLU A 45 15.27 3.67 -8.21
C GLU A 45 16.44 2.69 -8.22
N ALA A 46 17.14 2.53 -7.09
CA ALA A 46 18.18 1.52 -6.96
C ALA A 46 17.59 0.09 -7.04
N LEU A 47 16.43 -0.13 -6.43
CA LEU A 47 15.74 -1.43 -6.49
C LEU A 47 15.16 -1.69 -7.89
N GLU A 48 14.62 -0.68 -8.56
CA GLU A 48 14.18 -0.76 -9.96
C GLU A 48 15.37 -1.08 -10.90
N ALA A 49 16.55 -0.51 -10.61
CA ALA A 49 17.77 -0.82 -11.36
C ALA A 49 18.25 -2.26 -11.12
N GLU A 50 18.05 -2.82 -9.92
CA GLU A 50 18.35 -4.22 -9.60
C GLU A 50 17.41 -5.19 -10.33
N LEU A 51 16.11 -4.90 -10.37
CA LEU A 51 15.13 -5.62 -11.18
C LEU A 51 15.45 -5.54 -12.69
N GLY A 52 15.97 -4.39 -13.12
CA GLY A 52 16.31 -4.11 -14.51
C GLY A 52 15.09 -4.06 -15.43
N GLU A 53 15.33 -3.81 -16.73
CA GLU A 53 14.25 -3.60 -17.71
C GLU A 53 13.29 -4.80 -17.82
N LYS A 54 13.80 -6.02 -17.70
CA LYS A 54 12.97 -7.23 -17.74
C LYS A 54 12.10 -7.34 -16.48
N GLY A 55 12.66 -7.11 -15.30
CA GLY A 55 11.90 -7.18 -14.05
C GLY A 55 10.86 -6.07 -13.95
N MET A 56 11.21 -4.85 -14.36
CA MET A 56 10.24 -3.75 -14.42
C MET A 56 9.12 -4.00 -15.42
N LYS A 57 9.38 -4.70 -16.52
CA LYS A 57 8.30 -5.14 -17.40
C LYS A 57 7.37 -6.16 -16.74
N GLU A 58 7.91 -7.08 -15.92
CA GLU A 58 7.09 -8.03 -15.17
C GLU A 58 6.22 -7.33 -14.13
N VAL A 59 6.74 -6.27 -13.48
CA VAL A 59 5.95 -5.36 -12.63
C VAL A 59 4.81 -4.70 -13.41
N ASP A 60 5.11 -4.10 -14.57
CA ASP A 60 4.11 -3.43 -15.40
C ASP A 60 3.02 -4.39 -15.89
N ASP A 61 3.41 -5.59 -16.34
CA ASP A 61 2.48 -6.63 -16.80
C ASP A 61 1.61 -7.13 -15.63
N TYR A 62 2.17 -7.28 -14.42
CA TYR A 62 1.42 -7.61 -13.20
C TYR A 62 0.39 -6.53 -12.84
N LEU A 63 0.81 -5.27 -12.75
CA LEU A 63 -0.09 -4.15 -12.42
C LEU A 63 -1.18 -3.97 -13.48
N ALA A 64 -0.86 -4.18 -14.76
CA ALA A 64 -1.85 -4.16 -15.83
C ALA A 64 -2.89 -5.28 -15.66
N LEU A 65 -2.47 -6.48 -15.26
CA LEU A 65 -3.39 -7.58 -14.93
C LEU A 65 -4.29 -7.20 -13.76
N GLN A 66 -3.72 -6.78 -12.62
CA GLN A 66 -4.47 -6.41 -11.41
C GLN A 66 -5.52 -5.33 -11.67
N ASN A 67 -5.17 -4.30 -12.44
CA ASN A 67 -6.09 -3.25 -12.86
C ASN A 67 -7.21 -3.74 -13.79
N SER A 68 -6.98 -4.82 -14.54
CA SER A 68 -7.96 -5.40 -15.46
C SER A 68 -8.87 -6.45 -14.84
N LEU A 69 -8.59 -6.88 -13.60
CA LEU A 69 -9.35 -7.94 -12.94
C LEU A 69 -10.82 -7.53 -12.75
N PRO A 70 -11.79 -8.39 -13.12
CA PRO A 70 -13.19 -8.16 -12.82
C PRO A 70 -13.45 -8.07 -11.31
N ASP A 71 -14.44 -7.29 -10.89
CA ASP A 71 -14.84 -7.16 -9.47
C ASP A 71 -15.11 -8.52 -8.82
N VAL A 72 -15.63 -9.49 -9.58
CA VAL A 72 -15.87 -10.86 -9.07
C VAL A 72 -14.58 -11.58 -8.69
N VAL A 73 -13.46 -11.27 -9.34
CA VAL A 73 -12.13 -11.80 -8.99
C VAL A 73 -11.56 -11.01 -7.81
N LYS A 74 -11.66 -9.68 -7.82
CA LYS A 74 -11.15 -8.82 -6.74
C LYS A 74 -11.81 -9.12 -5.38
N ASN A 75 -13.08 -9.49 -5.40
CA ASN A 75 -13.88 -9.88 -4.23
C ASN A 75 -13.79 -11.38 -3.87
N MET A 76 -13.00 -12.18 -4.60
CA MET A 76 -12.93 -13.61 -4.37
C MET A 76 -12.17 -13.92 -3.06
N PRO A 77 -12.74 -14.73 -2.14
CA PRO A 77 -12.00 -15.26 -1.01
C PRO A 77 -10.77 -16.03 -1.51
N PHE A 78 -9.60 -15.81 -0.90
CA PHE A 78 -8.34 -16.40 -1.34
C PHE A 78 -8.01 -16.11 -2.81
N ARG A 79 -8.24 -14.88 -3.29
CA ARG A 79 -7.93 -14.48 -4.67
C ARG A 79 -6.47 -14.70 -5.07
N GLY A 80 -5.51 -14.67 -4.14
CA GLY A 80 -4.12 -15.09 -4.37
C GLY A 80 -4.00 -16.56 -4.86
N LEU A 81 -4.86 -17.46 -4.39
CA LEU A 81 -4.93 -18.84 -4.87
C LEU A 81 -5.44 -18.93 -6.32
N ALA A 82 -6.34 -18.04 -6.73
CA ALA A 82 -6.76 -17.93 -8.12
C ALA A 82 -5.64 -17.30 -8.98
N PHE A 83 -4.93 -16.29 -8.46
CA PHE A 83 -3.79 -15.65 -9.11
C PHE A 83 -2.65 -16.63 -9.44
N ALA A 84 -2.47 -17.71 -8.66
CA ALA A 84 -1.54 -18.80 -8.98
C ALA A 84 -1.75 -19.39 -10.39
N ALA A 85 -2.90 -19.15 -11.04
CA ALA A 85 -3.12 -19.44 -12.46
C ALA A 85 -2.03 -18.86 -13.38
N THR A 86 -1.41 -17.74 -12.99
CA THR A 86 -0.42 -17.02 -13.79
C THR A 86 0.98 -17.63 -13.73
N ASN A 87 1.25 -18.51 -12.76
CA ASN A 87 2.56 -19.10 -12.54
C ASN A 87 2.49 -20.66 -12.45
N PRO A 88 3.02 -21.39 -13.45
CA PRO A 88 3.02 -22.86 -13.45
C PRO A 88 3.74 -23.50 -12.24
N GLU A 89 4.72 -22.81 -11.66
CA GLU A 89 5.41 -23.28 -10.46
C GLU A 89 4.49 -23.22 -9.25
N SER A 90 3.81 -22.07 -9.03
CA SER A 90 2.77 -21.93 -8.01
C SER A 90 1.69 -23.00 -8.17
N GLN A 91 1.20 -23.24 -9.40
CA GLN A 91 0.22 -24.30 -9.66
C GLN A 91 0.72 -25.67 -9.19
N THR A 92 1.96 -26.00 -9.51
CA THR A 92 2.59 -27.27 -9.13
C THR A 92 2.69 -27.41 -7.61
N ILE A 93 3.06 -26.33 -6.92
CA ILE A 93 3.16 -26.28 -5.45
C ILE A 93 1.78 -26.49 -4.82
N LYS A 94 0.75 -25.75 -5.24
CA LYS A 94 -0.61 -25.91 -4.66
C LYS A 94 -1.17 -27.31 -4.91
N MET A 95 -0.92 -27.89 -6.10
CA MET A 95 -1.31 -29.27 -6.41
C MET A 95 -0.59 -30.29 -5.52
N LYS A 96 0.66 -30.01 -5.12
CA LYS A 96 1.41 -30.81 -4.16
C LYS A 96 0.79 -30.71 -2.76
N TYR A 97 0.42 -29.51 -2.30
CA TYR A 97 -0.25 -29.33 -1.02
C TYR A 97 -1.56 -30.13 -0.93
N ILE A 98 -2.38 -30.12 -1.99
CA ILE A 98 -3.63 -30.91 -2.01
C ILE A 98 -3.37 -32.41 -1.81
N ASN A 99 -2.22 -32.95 -2.23
CA ASN A 99 -1.89 -34.37 -1.97
C ASN A 99 -1.74 -34.70 -0.49
N ASN A 100 -1.38 -33.72 0.33
CA ASN A 100 -1.08 -33.89 1.74
C ASN A 100 -2.28 -33.66 2.66
N PHE A 101 -3.40 -33.17 2.12
CA PHE A 101 -4.62 -32.95 2.89
C PHE A 101 -5.08 -34.22 3.63
N ASP A 102 -5.62 -34.03 4.84
CA ASP A 102 -6.23 -35.09 5.65
C ASP A 102 -7.68 -35.36 5.24
N VAL A 103 -7.86 -35.73 3.98
CA VAL A 103 -9.15 -36.08 3.34
C VAL A 103 -8.96 -37.31 2.45
N SER A 104 -10.06 -37.90 1.95
CA SER A 104 -9.96 -39.07 1.07
C SER A 104 -9.27 -38.74 -0.26
N ASP A 105 -8.65 -39.73 -0.90
CA ASP A 105 -8.03 -39.55 -2.23
C ASP A 105 -9.02 -39.06 -3.29
N LYS A 106 -10.30 -39.41 -3.14
CA LYS A 106 -11.38 -38.93 -4.00
C LYS A 106 -11.60 -37.41 -3.82
N GLU A 107 -11.65 -36.93 -2.58
CA GLU A 107 -11.78 -35.50 -2.29
C GLU A 107 -10.55 -34.73 -2.77
N LYS A 108 -9.33 -35.28 -2.60
CA LYS A 108 -8.11 -34.67 -3.15
C LYS A 108 -8.20 -34.47 -4.65
N GLU A 109 -8.66 -35.48 -5.39
CA GLU A 109 -8.83 -35.38 -6.84
C GLU A 109 -9.91 -34.36 -7.21
N GLU A 110 -11.03 -34.33 -6.47
CA GLU A 110 -12.09 -33.32 -6.65
C GLU A 110 -11.56 -31.90 -6.45
N TYR A 111 -10.75 -31.64 -5.41
CA TYR A 111 -10.11 -30.36 -5.18
C TYR A 111 -9.14 -29.96 -6.29
N LYS A 112 -8.30 -30.89 -6.78
CA LYS A 112 -7.38 -30.60 -7.89
C LYS A 112 -8.14 -30.27 -9.17
N VAL A 113 -9.16 -31.05 -9.51
CA VAL A 113 -9.97 -30.81 -10.71
C VAL A 113 -10.69 -29.46 -10.59
N GLY A 114 -11.27 -29.15 -9.43
CA GLY A 114 -11.92 -27.87 -9.17
C GLY A 114 -10.95 -26.69 -9.28
N LEU A 115 -9.79 -26.77 -8.65
CA LEU A 115 -8.79 -25.69 -8.70
C LEU A 115 -8.21 -25.51 -10.11
N GLN A 116 -7.98 -26.60 -10.84
CA GLN A 116 -7.55 -26.52 -12.24
C GLN A 116 -8.62 -25.87 -13.14
N ASP A 117 -9.91 -26.12 -12.88
CA ASP A 117 -11.00 -25.46 -13.59
C ASP A 117 -11.02 -23.95 -13.34
N ILE A 118 -10.82 -23.53 -12.08
CA ILE A 118 -10.67 -22.10 -11.71
C ILE A 118 -9.52 -21.48 -12.51
N TRP A 119 -8.33 -22.08 -12.50
CA TRP A 119 -7.19 -21.54 -13.22
C TRP A 119 -7.38 -21.48 -14.74
N ASN A 120 -8.07 -22.46 -15.34
CA ASN A 120 -8.39 -22.43 -16.77
C ASN A 120 -9.37 -21.32 -17.17
N ARG A 121 -10.14 -20.80 -16.20
CA ARG A 121 -11.13 -19.73 -16.38
C ARG A 121 -10.62 -18.36 -15.96
N TYR A 122 -9.56 -18.30 -15.15
CA TYR A 122 -9.00 -17.06 -14.64
C TYR A 122 -8.43 -16.18 -15.77
N PRO A 123 -8.62 -14.85 -15.73
CA PRO A 123 -9.50 -14.11 -14.82
C PRO A 123 -10.95 -13.98 -15.36
N ASP A 124 -11.15 -14.16 -16.67
CA ASP A 124 -12.32 -13.67 -17.41
C ASP A 124 -13.63 -14.42 -17.15
N LYS A 125 -13.57 -15.67 -16.68
CA LYS A 125 -14.73 -16.57 -16.57
C LYS A 125 -15.00 -17.04 -15.15
N ILE A 126 -14.49 -16.29 -14.17
CA ILE A 126 -14.80 -16.48 -12.76
C ILE A 126 -16.21 -15.99 -12.45
N THR A 127 -16.90 -16.66 -11.53
CA THR A 127 -18.25 -16.33 -11.09
C THR A 127 -18.38 -16.40 -9.58
N LYS A 128 -19.44 -15.82 -9.00
CA LYS A 128 -19.68 -15.90 -7.54
C LYS A 128 -19.95 -17.31 -7.04
N ASP A 129 -20.37 -18.24 -7.90
CA ASP A 129 -20.56 -19.65 -7.54
C ASP A 129 -19.22 -20.32 -7.16
N ASP A 130 -18.09 -19.75 -7.60
CA ASP A 130 -16.75 -20.22 -7.26
C ASP A 130 -16.33 -19.87 -5.81
N TYR A 131 -16.99 -18.88 -5.17
CA TYR A 131 -16.56 -18.37 -3.86
C TYR A 131 -16.62 -19.43 -2.77
N GLY A 132 -17.65 -20.28 -2.78
CA GLY A 132 -17.78 -21.35 -1.79
C GLY A 132 -16.64 -22.36 -1.88
N PHE A 133 -16.26 -22.75 -3.10
CA PHE A 133 -15.13 -23.64 -3.34
C PHE A 133 -13.81 -23.02 -2.88
N MET A 134 -13.57 -21.74 -3.22
CA MET A 134 -12.34 -21.04 -2.83
C MET A 134 -12.26 -20.82 -1.32
N ALA A 135 -13.36 -20.45 -0.66
CA ALA A 135 -13.44 -20.27 0.78
C ALA A 135 -13.26 -21.59 1.57
N GLU A 136 -13.62 -22.73 0.98
CA GLU A 136 -13.37 -24.05 1.55
C GLU A 136 -11.91 -24.49 1.35
N LEU A 137 -11.38 -24.32 0.14
CA LEU A 137 -10.04 -24.81 -0.24
C LEU A 137 -8.90 -23.94 0.32
N GLY A 138 -9.06 -22.62 0.31
CA GLY A 138 -8.03 -21.66 0.71
C GLY A 138 -7.41 -21.91 2.08
N PRO A 139 -8.21 -22.07 3.17
CA PRO A 139 -7.68 -22.36 4.50
C PRO A 139 -6.91 -23.69 4.56
N MET A 140 -7.29 -24.68 3.75
CA MET A 140 -6.59 -25.97 3.67
C MET A 140 -5.23 -25.83 3.01
N ILE A 141 -5.15 -25.01 1.95
CA ILE A 141 -3.89 -24.69 1.27
C ILE A 141 -2.94 -23.96 2.23
N GLU A 142 -3.39 -22.92 2.92
CA GLU A 142 -2.54 -22.20 3.88
C GLU A 142 -2.09 -23.11 5.02
N LYS A 143 -3.01 -23.89 5.60
CA LYS A 143 -2.67 -24.84 6.67
C LYS A 143 -1.56 -25.80 6.24
N GLU A 144 -1.61 -26.29 5.01
CA GLU A 144 -0.58 -27.19 4.49
C GLU A 144 0.73 -26.46 4.19
N ALA A 145 0.67 -25.27 3.57
CA ALA A 145 1.85 -24.43 3.31
C ALA A 145 2.64 -24.15 4.60
N PHE A 146 1.92 -23.84 5.67
CA PHE A 146 2.50 -23.51 6.98
C PHE A 146 2.65 -24.71 7.92
N SER A 147 2.46 -25.94 7.46
CA SER A 147 2.50 -27.15 8.31
C SER A 147 3.84 -27.37 9.02
N ASP A 148 4.94 -26.96 8.37
CA ASP A 148 6.31 -27.02 8.90
C ASP A 148 6.84 -25.63 9.35
N TYR A 149 6.00 -24.59 9.31
CA TYR A 149 6.40 -23.23 9.69
C TYR A 149 6.46 -23.10 11.21
N GLN A 150 7.63 -22.72 11.73
CA GLN A 150 7.78 -22.40 13.14
C GLN A 150 7.25 -21.00 13.39
N ASP A 151 6.19 -20.93 14.19
CA ASP A 151 5.54 -19.68 14.62
C ASP A 151 6.58 -18.64 15.06
N ILE A 152 6.72 -17.59 14.25
CA ILE A 152 7.46 -16.39 14.56
C ILE A 152 6.37 -15.37 14.88
N GLY A 153 6.08 -15.17 16.17
CA GLY A 153 4.92 -14.36 16.56
C GLY A 153 4.86 -12.98 15.88
N THR A 154 3.63 -12.54 15.59
CA THR A 154 3.20 -11.33 14.85
C THR A 154 4.03 -10.08 15.12
N LYS A 155 4.59 -9.44 14.08
CA LYS A 155 5.52 -8.31 14.26
C LYS A 155 5.48 -7.14 13.28
N TRP A 156 4.46 -6.87 12.45
CA TRP A 156 4.27 -5.47 11.98
C TRP A 156 3.63 -4.64 13.09
N THR A 157 4.20 -4.72 14.29
CA THR A 157 3.73 -4.04 15.48
C THR A 157 4.88 -3.21 16.04
N ALA A 158 4.54 -2.14 16.76
CA ALA A 158 5.48 -1.22 17.39
C ALA A 158 6.32 -0.35 16.44
N THR A 159 7.50 -0.80 15.98
CA THR A 159 8.50 0.08 15.34
C THR A 159 8.02 0.68 14.02
N PRO A 160 7.40 -0.08 13.10
CA PRO A 160 6.93 0.49 11.83
C PRO A 160 5.94 1.67 11.99
N HIS A 161 4.87 1.49 12.76
CA HIS A 161 3.89 2.57 13.01
C HIS A 161 4.51 3.78 13.71
N LYS A 162 5.43 3.54 14.65
CA LYS A 162 6.18 4.60 15.33
C LYS A 162 6.93 5.49 14.35
N ASP A 163 7.61 4.88 13.39
CA ASP A 163 8.42 5.60 12.41
C ASP A 163 7.53 6.39 11.44
N PHE A 164 6.42 5.81 10.95
CA PHE A 164 5.46 6.55 10.13
C PHE A 164 4.96 7.82 10.82
N ALA A 165 4.54 7.71 12.09
CA ALA A 165 4.07 8.86 12.86
C ALA A 165 5.19 9.86 13.18
N GLU A 166 6.39 9.38 13.58
CA GLU A 166 7.50 10.25 13.96
C GLU A 166 8.02 11.07 12.79
N TYR A 167 8.27 10.43 11.65
CA TYR A 167 8.86 11.09 10.48
C TYR A 167 7.85 11.97 9.74
N ALA A 168 6.56 11.64 9.77
CA ALA A 168 5.50 12.52 9.26
C ALA A 168 5.45 13.89 9.96
N CYS A 169 5.86 13.96 11.23
CA CYS A 169 5.84 15.20 12.02
C CYS A 169 6.90 16.25 11.60
N ASP A 170 7.71 15.99 10.57
CA ASP A 170 8.70 16.91 9.97
C ASP A 170 9.57 17.68 10.99
N GLY A 171 10.14 16.96 11.95
CA GLY A 171 11.03 17.55 12.95
C GLY A 171 10.36 18.36 14.06
N SER A 172 9.02 18.29 14.18
CA SER A 172 8.27 18.87 15.30
C SER A 172 8.84 18.45 16.66
N SER A 173 8.90 19.41 17.60
CA SER A 173 9.30 19.13 18.99
C SER A 173 8.35 18.17 19.72
N TYR A 174 7.19 17.87 19.13
CA TYR A 174 6.18 16.98 19.67
C TYR A 174 6.14 15.60 18.99
N ALA A 175 7.01 15.32 18.01
CA ALA A 175 7.02 14.07 17.25
C ALA A 175 7.04 12.82 18.14
N SER A 176 7.79 12.86 19.25
CA SER A 176 7.82 11.76 20.22
C SER A 176 6.46 11.41 20.85
N TYR A 177 5.53 12.36 20.94
CA TYR A 177 4.17 12.08 21.44
C TYR A 177 3.34 11.31 20.42
N ALA A 178 3.48 11.61 19.13
CA ALA A 178 2.84 10.87 18.05
C ALA A 178 3.39 9.44 17.97
N ARG A 179 4.72 9.34 17.88
CA ARG A 179 5.46 8.08 17.90
C ARG A 179 4.97 7.16 19.02
N ASN A 180 4.96 7.64 20.26
CA ASN A 180 4.62 6.80 21.43
C ASN A 180 3.14 6.42 21.52
N LYS A 181 2.30 6.90 20.61
CA LYS A 181 0.86 6.57 20.52
C LYS A 181 0.49 5.79 19.28
N ALA A 182 1.40 5.69 18.32
CA ALA A 182 1.15 5.05 17.04
C ALA A 182 1.01 3.52 17.12
N ASP A 183 1.41 2.88 18.23
CA ASP A 183 1.21 1.44 18.44
C ASP A 183 0.19 1.11 19.53
N ASP A 184 -0.41 2.12 20.18
CA ASP A 184 -1.48 1.90 21.16
C ASP A 184 -2.67 1.09 20.58
N PRO A 185 -3.12 1.30 19.32
CA PRO A 185 -4.26 0.55 18.79
C PRO A 185 -4.02 -0.96 18.65
N ASP A 186 -2.75 -1.41 18.67
CA ASP A 186 -2.35 -2.81 18.72
C ASP A 186 -2.41 -3.42 20.13
N GLU A 187 -2.71 -2.65 21.17
CA GLU A 187 -2.78 -3.20 22.51
C GLU A 187 -4.08 -3.98 22.72
N SER A 188 -3.97 -5.15 23.36
CA SER A 188 -5.15 -5.91 23.78
C SER A 188 -5.97 -5.07 24.76
N GLY A 189 -7.24 -4.82 24.41
CA GLY A 189 -8.16 -4.02 25.22
C GLY A 189 -8.13 -2.51 24.96
N TYR A 190 -7.33 -2.03 23.99
CA TYR A 190 -7.48 -0.66 23.48
C TYR A 190 -8.88 -0.45 22.91
N GLU A 191 -9.34 -1.41 22.11
CA GLU A 191 -10.69 -1.45 21.56
C GLU A 191 -11.57 -2.51 22.21
N LEU A 192 -12.88 -2.38 22.00
CA LEU A 192 -13.84 -3.41 22.39
C LEU A 192 -13.53 -4.73 21.66
N PRO A 193 -13.72 -5.89 22.34
CA PRO A 193 -13.53 -7.19 21.70
C PRO A 193 -14.33 -7.32 20.40
N GLY A 194 -13.70 -7.87 19.35
CA GLY A 194 -14.27 -8.04 18.02
C GLY A 194 -14.18 -6.82 17.10
N TYR A 195 -13.82 -5.63 17.61
CA TYR A 195 -13.64 -4.43 16.79
C TYR A 195 -12.19 -4.15 16.42
N ARG A 196 -11.22 -4.66 17.20
CA ARG A 196 -9.80 -4.39 16.99
C ARG A 196 -9.37 -4.66 15.55
N TYR A 197 -9.42 -5.92 15.12
CA TYR A 197 -8.97 -6.30 13.78
C TYR A 197 -9.83 -5.70 12.67
N TYR A 198 -11.13 -5.55 12.91
CA TYR A 198 -12.01 -4.87 11.97
C TYR A 198 -11.59 -3.42 11.72
N ASN A 199 -11.19 -2.70 12.78
CA ASN A 199 -10.74 -1.31 12.68
C ASN A 199 -9.30 -1.16 12.17
N HIS A 200 -8.55 -2.26 12.07
CA HIS A 200 -7.23 -2.30 11.43
C HIS A 200 -7.33 -2.67 9.95
N TYR A 201 -8.51 -3.03 9.47
CA TYR A 201 -8.77 -3.49 8.11
C TYR A 201 -9.58 -2.44 7.33
N GLU A 202 -9.31 -2.34 6.03
CA GLU A 202 -10.07 -1.55 5.06
C GLU A 202 -10.03 -2.21 3.68
N ASP A 203 -11.06 -3.00 3.34
CA ASP A 203 -11.12 -3.67 2.05
C ASP A 203 -11.20 -2.68 0.88
N ALA A 204 -10.20 -2.69 0.02
CA ALA A 204 -10.10 -1.75 -1.11
C ALA A 204 -11.29 -1.79 -2.08
N GLU A 205 -11.89 -2.97 -2.27
CA GLU A 205 -12.93 -3.16 -3.29
C GLU A 205 -14.34 -2.87 -2.74
N THR A 206 -14.58 -3.21 -1.48
CA THR A 206 -15.91 -3.12 -0.87
C THR A 206 -16.08 -1.98 0.12
N GLY A 207 -14.99 -1.37 0.60
CA GLY A 207 -14.99 -0.42 1.72
C GLY A 207 -15.43 -1.07 3.04
N ILE A 208 -15.29 -2.40 3.14
CA ILE A 208 -15.59 -3.13 4.37
C ILE A 208 -14.36 -3.06 5.26
N GLY A 209 -14.49 -2.27 6.31
CA GLY A 209 -13.42 -2.02 7.26
C GLY A 209 -13.81 -0.95 8.25
N GLY A 210 -12.92 -0.71 9.20
CA GLY A 210 -13.05 0.39 10.15
C GLY A 210 -11.86 1.33 10.15
N ALA A 211 -10.78 1.04 9.41
CA ALA A 211 -9.56 1.83 9.48
C ALA A 211 -9.79 3.26 8.99
N ALA A 212 -10.55 3.44 7.90
CA ALA A 212 -10.83 4.77 7.36
C ALA A 212 -11.59 5.65 8.36
N GLY A 213 -12.69 5.12 8.92
CA GLY A 213 -13.47 5.82 9.94
C GLY A 213 -12.71 6.10 11.25
N ARG A 214 -11.77 5.23 11.63
CA ARG A 214 -10.90 5.48 12.79
C ARG A 214 -9.85 6.55 12.52
N CYS A 215 -9.21 6.50 11.35
CA CYS A 215 -8.29 7.54 10.91
C CYS A 215 -8.96 8.91 10.96
N ASP A 216 -10.15 9.07 10.36
CA ASP A 216 -10.90 10.34 10.37
C ASP A 216 -11.27 10.80 11.79
N ALA A 217 -11.78 9.91 12.63
CA ALA A 217 -12.17 10.27 13.99
C ALA A 217 -11.00 10.82 14.83
N PHE A 218 -9.85 10.16 14.78
CA PHE A 218 -8.67 10.60 15.52
C PHE A 218 -7.99 11.81 14.87
N ALA A 219 -7.93 11.90 13.54
CA ALA A 219 -7.41 13.08 12.85
C ALA A 219 -8.27 14.33 13.12
N GLY A 220 -9.60 14.18 13.13
CA GLY A 220 -10.53 15.25 13.49
C GLY A 220 -10.33 15.72 14.94
N THR A 221 -10.11 14.79 15.87
CA THR A 221 -9.84 15.14 17.28
C THR A 221 -8.47 15.80 17.44
N ALA A 222 -7.44 15.30 16.75
CA ALA A 222 -6.11 15.90 16.70
C ALA A 222 -6.16 17.35 16.20
N LYS A 223 -6.93 17.60 15.14
CA LYS A 223 -7.13 18.95 14.57
C LYS A 223 -7.77 19.90 15.58
N VAL A 224 -8.81 19.45 16.29
CA VAL A 224 -9.43 20.24 17.37
C VAL A 224 -8.41 20.59 18.45
N TYR A 225 -7.54 19.66 18.85
CA TYR A 225 -6.49 19.96 19.82
C TYR A 225 -5.44 20.95 19.28
N ALA A 226 -5.04 20.83 18.01
CA ALA A 226 -4.12 21.75 17.36
C ALA A 226 -4.69 23.18 17.30
N ASP A 227 -5.95 23.33 16.89
CA ASP A 227 -6.68 24.62 16.85
C ASP A 227 -6.77 25.30 18.24
N ASN A 228 -6.73 24.51 19.31
CA ASN A 228 -6.73 24.99 20.70
C ASN A 228 -5.32 25.10 21.32
N ALA A 229 -4.27 25.00 20.52
CA ALA A 229 -2.87 25.01 20.93
C ALA A 229 -2.49 23.93 21.98
N ASN A 230 -3.26 22.84 22.05
CA ASN A 230 -2.92 21.67 22.87
C ASN A 230 -2.11 20.67 22.04
N TYR A 231 -0.89 21.06 21.69
CA TYR A 231 -0.06 20.31 20.75
C TYR A 231 0.33 18.91 21.23
N VAL A 232 0.41 18.66 22.55
CA VAL A 232 0.67 17.32 23.06
C VAL A 232 -0.47 16.37 22.69
N ALA A 233 -1.72 16.74 23.00
CA ALA A 233 -2.87 15.91 22.67
C ALA A 233 -3.09 15.81 21.15
N ALA A 234 -2.82 16.90 20.40
CA ALA A 234 -2.88 16.88 18.95
C ALA A 234 -1.95 15.82 18.34
N HIS A 235 -0.69 15.76 18.80
CA HIS A 235 0.27 14.77 18.29
C HIS A 235 -0.06 13.35 18.77
N GLN A 236 -0.60 13.18 19.98
CA GLN A 236 -1.04 11.86 20.46
C GLN A 236 -2.15 11.28 19.57
N ASP A 237 -3.19 12.07 19.30
CA ASP A 237 -4.30 11.64 18.44
C ASP A 237 -3.87 11.51 16.98
N PHE A 238 -2.97 12.36 16.50
CA PHE A 238 -2.35 12.16 15.18
C PHE A 238 -1.58 10.83 15.11
N GLY A 239 -0.82 10.46 16.16
CA GLY A 239 -0.14 9.17 16.20
C GLY A 239 -1.11 8.00 16.07
N ILE A 240 -2.27 8.08 16.72
CA ILE A 240 -3.32 7.07 16.61
C ILE A 240 -3.96 7.08 15.20
N ALA A 241 -4.24 8.24 14.62
CA ALA A 241 -4.77 8.32 13.26
C ALA A 241 -3.78 7.76 12.21
N SER A 242 -2.49 8.08 12.39
CA SER A 242 -1.37 7.59 11.60
C SER A 242 -1.28 6.06 11.61
N HIS A 243 -1.60 5.41 12.73
CA HIS A 243 -1.68 3.95 12.81
C HIS A 243 -2.65 3.39 11.76
N TYR A 244 -3.92 3.82 11.80
CA TYR A 244 -4.98 3.26 10.95
C TYR A 244 -4.79 3.54 9.45
N ILE A 245 -4.28 4.73 9.07
CA ILE A 245 -3.94 4.98 7.66
C ILE A 245 -2.72 4.16 7.22
N SER A 246 -1.81 3.83 8.15
CA SER A 246 -0.66 2.98 7.86
C SER A 246 -1.04 1.52 7.69
N ASP A 247 -1.97 1.02 8.52
CA ASP A 247 -2.56 -0.31 8.37
C ASP A 247 -3.15 -0.49 6.97
N ALA A 248 -4.00 0.44 6.50
CA ALA A 248 -4.55 0.40 5.15
C ALA A 248 -3.45 0.34 4.06
N GLY A 249 -2.24 0.81 4.35
CA GLY A 249 -1.07 0.70 3.49
C GLY A 249 -0.46 -0.70 3.38
N ILE A 250 -0.92 -1.66 4.17
CA ILE A 250 -0.43 -3.04 4.22
C ILE A 250 -1.36 -3.93 3.38
N PRO A 251 -0.84 -4.71 2.40
CA PRO A 251 -1.68 -5.52 1.51
C PRO A 251 -2.65 -6.48 2.23
N PHE A 252 -2.25 -7.05 3.37
CA PHE A 252 -3.09 -7.96 4.17
C PHE A 252 -4.14 -7.24 5.04
N HIS A 253 -4.03 -5.92 5.20
CA HIS A 253 -5.02 -5.08 5.85
C HIS A 253 -5.98 -4.43 4.84
N SER A 254 -5.73 -4.58 3.54
CA SER A 254 -6.56 -4.02 2.47
C SER A 254 -7.22 -5.05 1.55
N ALA A 255 -6.90 -6.33 1.73
CA ALA A 255 -7.51 -7.44 1.03
C ALA A 255 -7.39 -8.75 1.80
N GLY A 256 -8.23 -9.73 1.45
CA GLY A 256 -8.09 -11.12 1.87
C GLY A 256 -8.79 -11.52 3.17
N ALA A 257 -9.39 -10.58 3.90
CA ALA A 257 -10.07 -10.87 5.17
C ALA A 257 -11.59 -11.10 5.05
N LEU A 258 -12.15 -11.14 3.84
CA LEU A 258 -13.58 -11.30 3.58
C LEU A 258 -13.97 -12.74 3.25
N ASP A 259 -15.12 -13.19 3.76
CA ASP A 259 -15.72 -14.48 3.39
C ASP A 259 -16.49 -14.44 2.05
N GLN A 260 -17.02 -15.60 1.64
CA GLN A 260 -17.83 -15.74 0.43
C GLN A 260 -19.10 -14.86 0.38
N SER A 261 -19.54 -14.34 1.52
CA SER A 261 -20.69 -13.43 1.65
C SER A 261 -20.26 -11.97 1.82
N LEU A 262 -18.97 -11.67 1.65
CA LEU A 262 -18.36 -10.35 1.84
C LEU A 262 -18.54 -9.84 3.27
N ASN A 263 -18.35 -10.70 4.27
CA ASN A 263 -18.25 -10.28 5.66
C ASN A 263 -16.78 -10.35 6.10
N PHE A 264 -16.35 -9.37 6.90
CA PHE A 264 -15.06 -9.45 7.59
C PHE A 264 -15.01 -10.67 8.52
N VAL A 265 -13.93 -11.44 8.42
CA VAL A 265 -13.68 -12.61 9.26
C VAL A 265 -12.31 -12.50 9.90
N GLU A 266 -12.32 -12.38 11.24
CA GLU A 266 -11.11 -12.24 12.07
C GLU A 266 -10.09 -13.36 11.84
N ASN A 267 -10.53 -14.60 11.58
CA ASN A 267 -9.62 -15.71 11.31
C ASN A 267 -8.94 -15.63 9.93
N LEU A 268 -9.54 -14.93 8.96
CA LEU A 268 -8.91 -14.68 7.67
C LEU A 268 -7.92 -13.53 7.77
N PHE A 269 -8.27 -12.51 8.56
CA PHE A 269 -7.35 -11.44 8.91
C PHE A 269 -6.11 -12.00 9.63
N ASN A 270 -6.28 -12.74 10.73
CA ASN A 270 -5.17 -13.36 11.47
C ASN A 270 -4.71 -14.70 10.86
N SER A 271 -4.50 -14.74 9.55
CA SER A 271 -3.96 -15.93 8.86
C SER A 271 -2.46 -16.06 9.08
N ASN A 272 -1.92 -17.28 8.95
CA ASN A 272 -0.47 -17.49 9.04
C ASN A 272 0.29 -16.73 7.94
N ALA A 273 -0.32 -16.53 6.78
CA ALA A 273 0.27 -15.74 5.70
C ALA A 273 0.38 -14.27 6.08
N HIS A 274 -0.64 -13.71 6.73
CA HIS A 274 -0.60 -12.37 7.31
C HIS A 274 0.56 -12.26 8.31
N ASP A 275 0.59 -13.13 9.33
CA ASP A 275 1.60 -13.09 10.39
C ASP A 275 3.03 -13.22 9.85
N ALA A 276 3.24 -14.08 8.84
CA ALA A 276 4.53 -14.28 8.20
C ALA A 276 4.98 -13.03 7.42
N TYR A 277 4.08 -12.42 6.65
CA TYR A 277 4.38 -11.21 5.89
C TYR A 277 4.73 -10.04 6.81
N GLU A 278 3.97 -9.86 7.88
CA GLU A 278 4.23 -8.83 8.88
C GLU A 278 5.57 -9.03 9.60
N SER A 279 5.88 -10.28 9.95
CA SER A 279 7.16 -10.65 10.56
C SER A 279 8.34 -10.38 9.62
N TYR A 280 8.15 -10.64 8.32
CA TYR A 280 9.12 -10.32 7.28
C TYR A 280 9.43 -8.82 7.25
N VAL A 281 8.41 -7.96 7.19
CA VAL A 281 8.65 -6.52 7.09
C VAL A 281 9.34 -5.98 8.33
N TYR A 282 8.95 -6.44 9.51
CA TYR A 282 9.64 -6.08 10.74
C TYR A 282 11.11 -6.48 10.74
N ALA A 283 11.42 -7.71 10.31
CA ALA A 283 12.79 -8.19 10.22
C ALA A 283 13.63 -7.34 9.24
N GLN A 284 13.00 -6.89 8.15
CA GLN A 284 13.62 -6.05 7.12
C GLN A 284 13.50 -4.54 7.41
N TRP A 285 12.94 -4.12 8.56
CA TRP A 285 12.67 -2.71 8.80
C TRP A 285 13.94 -1.87 8.91
N ASN A 286 14.95 -2.37 9.64
CA ASN A 286 16.25 -1.73 9.83
C ASN A 286 17.41 -2.61 9.30
N SER A 287 17.11 -3.53 8.39
CA SER A 287 18.08 -4.48 7.82
C SER A 287 17.65 -4.96 6.44
N GLY A 288 18.56 -5.49 5.64
CA GLY A 288 18.25 -6.00 4.29
C GLY A 288 17.65 -4.90 3.39
N TYR A 289 16.35 -5.00 3.05
CA TYR A 289 15.66 -3.94 2.30
C TYR A 289 15.59 -2.62 3.04
N ASP A 290 15.63 -2.67 4.39
CA ASP A 290 15.72 -1.52 5.28
C ASP A 290 14.55 -0.55 5.01
N PHE A 291 13.35 -1.06 5.29
CA PHE A 291 12.09 -0.39 4.99
C PHE A 291 11.92 0.95 5.71
N GLY A 292 12.49 1.11 6.91
CA GLY A 292 12.45 2.35 7.68
C GLY A 292 13.10 3.55 6.97
N ASP A 293 14.06 3.32 6.08
CA ASP A 293 14.69 4.34 5.24
C ASP A 293 13.74 4.90 4.17
N TYR A 294 12.76 4.12 3.71
CA TYR A 294 11.71 4.61 2.80
C TYR A 294 10.68 5.48 3.51
N VAL A 295 10.69 5.50 4.85
CA VAL A 295 9.87 6.37 5.69
C VAL A 295 10.69 7.59 6.11
N SER A 296 11.82 7.37 6.80
CA SER A 296 12.68 8.43 7.33
C SER A 296 13.33 9.31 6.26
N GLY A 297 13.54 8.74 5.06
CA GLY A 297 14.10 9.43 3.90
C GLY A 297 13.05 9.98 2.94
N ASN A 298 11.76 9.93 3.28
CA ASN A 298 10.68 10.42 2.44
C ASN A 298 10.29 11.82 2.87
N ASN A 299 10.32 12.77 1.92
CA ASN A 299 9.91 14.16 2.17
C ASN A 299 8.72 14.54 1.26
N GLN A 300 8.09 13.56 0.62
CA GLN A 300 6.92 13.74 -0.21
C GLN A 300 5.65 13.59 0.63
N SER A 301 4.64 14.39 0.29
CA SER A 301 3.34 14.41 0.95
C SER A 301 2.25 14.27 -0.10
N ILE A 302 1.25 13.44 0.17
CA ILE A 302 -0.01 13.43 -0.59
C ILE A 302 -0.95 14.44 0.07
N THR A 303 -1.61 15.29 -0.72
CA THR A 303 -2.56 16.24 -0.14
C THR A 303 -3.78 15.51 0.41
N VAL A 304 -3.92 15.48 1.74
CA VAL A 304 -5.10 14.95 2.43
C VAL A 304 -6.08 16.08 2.71
N THR A 305 -7.32 15.91 2.24
CA THR A 305 -8.43 16.83 2.56
C THR A 305 -9.57 16.14 3.31
N ASN A 306 -9.63 14.81 3.20
CA ASN A 306 -10.52 13.93 3.93
C ASN A 306 -9.68 12.69 4.35
N PRO A 307 -9.42 12.49 5.66
CA PRO A 307 -8.65 11.35 6.14
C PRO A 307 -9.29 9.98 5.83
N ASP A 308 -10.62 9.92 5.76
CA ASP A 308 -11.39 8.71 5.43
C ASP A 308 -11.04 8.26 3.99
N GLU A 309 -11.29 9.15 3.01
CA GLU A 309 -10.97 8.92 1.59
C GLU A 309 -9.47 8.67 1.35
N ALA A 310 -8.60 9.33 2.12
CA ALA A 310 -7.16 9.11 2.03
C ALA A 310 -6.76 7.70 2.49
N THR A 311 -7.45 7.17 3.51
CA THR A 311 -7.24 5.81 4.01
C THR A 311 -7.74 4.78 3.01
N GLU A 312 -8.94 4.96 2.46
CA GLU A 312 -9.46 4.13 1.37
C GLU A 312 -8.54 4.14 0.14
N SER A 313 -7.99 5.31 -0.22
CA SER A 313 -7.06 5.43 -1.34
C SER A 313 -5.71 4.73 -1.07
N ASN A 314 -5.24 4.73 0.17
CA ASN A 314 -4.05 3.96 0.55
C ASN A 314 -4.32 2.45 0.53
N ALA A 315 -5.53 2.04 0.94
CA ALA A 315 -6.00 0.66 0.83
C ALA A 315 -6.02 0.17 -0.62
N ASP A 316 -6.61 0.95 -1.54
CA ASP A 316 -6.62 0.63 -2.97
C ASP A 316 -5.20 0.47 -3.54
N PHE A 317 -4.29 1.38 -3.16
CA PHE A 317 -2.89 1.30 -3.58
C PHE A 317 -2.19 0.05 -3.07
N SER A 318 -2.39 -0.35 -1.81
CA SER A 318 -1.70 -1.51 -1.24
C SER A 318 -2.31 -2.84 -1.69
N ALA A 319 -3.63 -2.89 -1.88
CA ALA A 319 -4.38 -4.09 -2.24
C ALA A 319 -3.96 -4.68 -3.59
N GLN A 320 -3.48 -3.84 -4.52
CA GLN A 320 -3.00 -4.30 -5.84
C GLN A 320 -1.80 -5.26 -5.74
N TYR A 321 -1.09 -5.29 -4.61
CA TYR A 321 0.07 -6.18 -4.41
C TYR A 321 -0.26 -7.46 -3.63
N PHE A 322 -1.47 -7.56 -3.07
CA PHE A 322 -1.88 -8.68 -2.22
C PHE A 322 -1.73 -10.04 -2.91
N ASP A 323 -2.21 -10.18 -4.15
CA ASP A 323 -2.26 -11.47 -4.84
C ASP A 323 -0.88 -12.09 -5.02
N TYR A 324 0.10 -11.29 -5.45
CA TYR A 324 1.49 -11.73 -5.62
C TYR A 324 2.12 -12.11 -4.29
N ILE A 325 2.02 -11.21 -3.29
CA ILE A 325 2.64 -11.42 -1.99
C ILE A 325 2.04 -12.64 -1.30
N TRP A 326 0.71 -12.81 -1.33
CA TRP A 326 0.05 -13.97 -0.77
C TRP A 326 0.50 -15.26 -1.47
N ASP A 327 0.62 -15.27 -2.80
CA ASP A 327 1.05 -16.47 -3.52
C ASP A 327 2.49 -16.86 -3.16
N GLU A 328 3.42 -15.91 -3.12
CA GLU A 328 4.83 -16.16 -2.74
C GLU A 328 4.96 -16.60 -1.28
N VAL A 329 4.32 -15.89 -0.35
CA VAL A 329 4.29 -16.24 1.08
C VAL A 329 3.77 -17.66 1.29
N THR A 330 2.76 -18.07 0.52
CA THR A 330 2.19 -19.42 0.66
C THR A 330 2.91 -20.49 -0.18
N ASN A 331 3.74 -20.12 -1.15
CA ASN A 331 4.53 -21.07 -1.95
C ASN A 331 5.82 -21.49 -1.23
N ASP A 332 6.48 -20.53 -0.59
CA ASP A 332 7.71 -20.75 0.15
C ASP A 332 7.74 -19.92 1.45
N PRO A 333 6.92 -20.27 2.46
CA PRO A 333 6.81 -19.50 3.68
C PRO A 333 8.14 -19.24 4.40
N GLN A 334 9.14 -20.12 4.19
CA GLN A 334 10.44 -20.00 4.85
C GLN A 334 11.46 -19.13 4.10
N ASN A 335 11.27 -18.87 2.79
CA ASN A 335 12.26 -18.14 1.98
C ASN A 335 11.66 -17.06 1.04
N PHE A 336 10.35 -16.80 1.10
CA PHE A 336 9.71 -15.74 0.28
C PHE A 336 10.34 -14.36 0.52
N ASP A 337 11.00 -14.14 1.66
CA ASP A 337 11.70 -12.90 1.99
C ASP A 337 12.89 -12.58 1.07
N SER A 338 13.37 -13.58 0.34
CA SER A 338 14.43 -13.46 -0.67
C SER A 338 13.92 -13.08 -2.07
N ASP A 339 12.60 -13.07 -2.29
CA ASP A 339 12.00 -12.67 -3.57
C ASP A 339 12.10 -11.14 -3.75
N LEU A 340 12.65 -10.71 -4.90
CA LEU A 340 12.88 -9.30 -5.19
C LEU A 340 11.58 -8.52 -5.41
N TYR A 341 10.53 -9.16 -5.95
CA TYR A 341 9.25 -8.52 -6.18
C TYR A 341 8.48 -8.34 -4.87
N VAL A 342 8.54 -9.30 -3.94
CA VAL A 342 8.01 -9.12 -2.58
C VAL A 342 8.65 -7.90 -1.91
N GLY A 343 9.98 -7.77 -2.00
CA GLY A 343 10.71 -6.61 -1.50
C GLY A 343 10.31 -5.31 -2.18
N TYR A 344 10.22 -5.31 -3.51
CA TYR A 344 9.84 -4.14 -4.30
C TYR A 344 8.41 -3.67 -4.02
N TYR A 345 7.42 -4.58 -4.03
CA TYR A 345 6.03 -4.25 -3.76
C TYR A 345 5.83 -3.77 -2.32
N THR A 346 6.52 -4.38 -1.36
CA THR A 346 6.52 -3.91 0.03
C THR A 346 7.11 -2.51 0.14
N ALA A 347 8.23 -2.23 -0.53
CA ALA A 347 8.85 -0.90 -0.54
C ALA A 347 7.93 0.17 -1.17
N GLN A 348 7.17 -0.18 -2.21
CA GLN A 348 6.15 0.70 -2.78
C GLN A 348 5.06 1.04 -1.76
N CYS A 349 4.48 0.02 -1.10
CA CYS A 349 3.48 0.22 -0.05
C CYS A 349 3.99 1.11 1.09
N VAL A 350 5.19 0.81 1.62
CA VAL A 350 5.79 1.57 2.72
C VAL A 350 6.02 3.02 2.31
N ARG A 351 6.59 3.25 1.13
CA ARG A 351 6.88 4.61 0.66
C ARG A 351 5.61 5.42 0.41
N GLU A 352 4.60 4.82 -0.23
CA GLU A 352 3.34 5.53 -0.51
C GLU A 352 2.60 5.86 0.79
N THR A 353 2.55 4.91 1.72
CA THR A 353 1.98 5.07 3.06
C THR A 353 2.66 6.20 3.84
N ALA A 354 3.98 6.35 3.73
CA ALA A 354 4.68 7.49 4.33
C ALA A 354 4.16 8.82 3.79
N LYS A 355 3.93 8.93 2.48
CA LYS A 355 3.39 10.18 1.88
C LYS A 355 1.97 10.50 2.37
N TYR A 356 1.13 9.49 2.56
CA TYR A 356 -0.19 9.65 3.17
C TYR A 356 -0.09 10.12 4.61
N ASN A 357 0.85 9.60 5.39
CA ASN A 357 1.08 10.05 6.77
C ASN A 357 1.58 11.50 6.84
N HIS A 358 2.50 11.92 5.96
CA HIS A 358 2.87 13.33 5.83
C HIS A 358 1.65 14.21 5.49
N GLY A 359 0.83 13.76 4.53
CA GLY A 359 -0.41 14.42 4.15
C GLY A 359 -1.40 14.57 5.29
N LEU A 360 -1.56 13.51 6.08
CA LEU A 360 -2.43 13.49 7.25
C LEU A 360 -1.94 14.46 8.32
N TYR A 361 -0.62 14.55 8.52
CA TYR A 361 -0.03 15.51 9.44
C TYR A 361 -0.29 16.96 8.98
N ASP A 362 -0.08 17.25 7.69
CA ASP A 362 -0.38 18.54 7.06
C ASP A 362 -1.87 18.92 7.16
N TYR A 363 -2.77 17.93 7.15
CA TYR A 363 -4.20 18.15 7.35
C TYR A 363 -4.53 18.55 8.80
N VAL A 364 -3.85 17.96 9.78
CA VAL A 364 -4.08 18.18 11.21
C VAL A 364 -3.52 19.53 11.66
N MET A 365 -2.27 19.85 11.30
CA MET A 365 -1.50 21.01 11.79
C MET A 365 -1.68 22.27 10.94
#